data_AF-A0AA36DBV2-F1
#
_entry.id   AF-A0AA36DBV2-F1
#
_cell.length_a   1.000
_cell.length_b   1.000
_cell.length_c   1.000
_cell.angle_alpha   90.00
_cell.angle_beta   90.00
_cell.angle_gamma   90.00
#
_symmetry.space_group_name_H-M   'P 1'
#
loop_
_entity.id
_entity.type
_entity.pdbx_description
1 polymer ?
#
loop_
_entity_poly.entity_id
_entity_poly.type
_entity_poly.pdbx_seq_one_letter_code
_entity_poly.pdbx_strand_id
1 'polypeptide(L)'
;MPSQSGDLPFVVLNKALRLMSYQELARLRQVHPHWDEICGQMLNSGYYQLIDKSDKLLMRLQRLVQKDPGLYYPTSVLTNIQVHILNQVDVMRAALDEGVGCFPYGILLDKTFGFLKQIEDMINSGKQTDVSWESVAVLAKRASMHYKDNLEGIMEERLGESARLKAAHKLIRLDSFLVETSVQKMEKDNAKTRDDIMWEMEQLQQSNEKLRKDNRELKQNQMKLEARIDILEQKFKTMARLFS
;
A
#
# COMPACT_ATOMS: atom_id res chain seq x y z
N MET A 1 -13.42 -18.21 8.80
CA MET A 1 -14.33 -17.35 8.01
C MET A 1 -14.89 -16.30 8.95
N PRO A 2 -14.30 -15.09 9.07
CA PRO A 2 -14.81 -14.06 9.95
C PRO A 2 -16.13 -13.51 9.41
N SER A 3 -17.09 -13.33 10.31
CA SER A 3 -18.47 -12.93 10.07
C SER A 3 -18.62 -11.52 9.49
N GLN A 4 -19.30 -11.42 8.34
CA GLN A 4 -19.64 -10.18 7.60
C GLN A 4 -20.67 -9.27 8.32
N SER A 5 -20.92 -9.45 9.62
CA SER A 5 -21.97 -8.73 10.36
C SER A 5 -21.52 -7.37 10.91
N GLY A 6 -20.22 -7.09 11.00
CA GLY A 6 -19.68 -5.82 11.53
C GLY A 6 -19.87 -4.61 10.61
N ASP A 7 -19.99 -4.83 9.29
CA ASP A 7 -20.05 -3.74 8.30
C ASP A 7 -21.49 -3.28 7.99
N LEU A 8 -22.51 -3.99 8.48
CA LEU A 8 -23.91 -3.70 8.15
C LEU A 8 -24.34 -2.27 8.55
N PRO A 9 -23.97 -1.74 9.74
CA PRO A 9 -24.30 -0.36 10.11
C PRO A 9 -23.67 0.66 9.16
N PHE A 10 -22.41 0.44 8.74
CA PHE A 10 -21.72 1.32 7.81
C PHE A 10 -22.34 1.27 6.40
N VAL A 11 -22.69 0.07 5.92
CA VAL A 11 -23.37 -0.10 4.62
C VAL A 11 -24.74 0.56 4.61
N VAL A 12 -25.53 0.41 5.68
CA VAL A 12 -26.85 1.04 5.80
C VAL A 12 -26.71 2.56 5.87
N LEU A 13 -25.75 3.07 6.65
CA LEU A 13 -25.48 4.50 6.74
C LEU A 13 -25.07 5.10 5.39
N ASN A 14 -24.15 4.45 4.68
CA ASN A 14 -23.72 4.90 3.35
C ASN A 14 -24.88 4.89 2.35
N LYS A 15 -25.75 3.87 2.39
CA LYS A 15 -26.98 3.85 1.57
C LYS A 15 -27.94 4.98 1.91
N ALA A 16 -28.14 5.27 3.20
CA ALA A 16 -29.00 6.37 3.64
C ALA A 16 -28.46 7.73 3.18
N LEU A 17 -27.15 7.96 3.37
CA LEU A 17 -26.48 9.20 2.96
C LEU A 17 -26.53 9.43 1.44
N ARG A 18 -26.53 8.37 0.62
CA ARG A 18 -26.66 8.49 -0.84
C ARG A 18 -28.01 9.04 -1.31
N LEU A 19 -29.03 9.02 -0.45
CA LEU A 19 -30.34 9.61 -0.76
C LEU A 19 -30.36 11.12 -0.56
N MET A 20 -29.33 11.66 0.11
CA MET A 20 -29.21 13.09 0.38
C MET A 20 -28.53 13.81 -0.78
N SER A 21 -28.85 15.09 -0.93
CA SER A 21 -28.14 15.99 -1.84
C SER A 21 -26.69 16.24 -1.38
N TYR A 22 -25.82 16.60 -2.31
CA TYR A 22 -24.44 16.95 -1.97
C TYR A 22 -24.39 18.18 -1.05
N GLN A 23 -25.31 19.13 -1.18
CA GLN A 23 -25.41 20.26 -0.28
C GLN A 23 -25.78 19.85 1.16
N GLU A 24 -26.62 18.85 1.34
CA GLU A 24 -26.92 18.31 2.67
C GLU A 24 -25.72 17.55 3.25
N LEU A 25 -25.03 16.75 2.43
CA LEU A 25 -23.78 16.10 2.83
C LEU A 25 -22.74 17.13 3.28
N ALA A 26 -22.58 18.24 2.56
CA ALA A 26 -21.66 19.32 2.92
C ALA A 26 -22.00 19.96 4.27
N ARG A 27 -23.28 20.04 4.63
CA ARG A 27 -23.71 20.55 5.95
C ARG A 27 -23.47 19.54 7.06
N LEU A 28 -23.74 18.26 6.83
CA LEU A 28 -23.55 17.19 7.83
C LEU A 28 -22.10 17.05 8.29
N ARG A 29 -21.13 17.44 7.47
CA ARG A 29 -19.71 17.48 7.83
C ARG A 29 -19.43 18.33 9.09
N GLN A 30 -20.25 19.34 9.35
CA GLN A 30 -20.06 20.24 10.50
C GLN A 30 -20.50 19.62 11.83
N VAL A 31 -21.17 18.45 11.81
CA VAL A 31 -21.78 17.85 13.00
C VAL A 31 -20.75 17.13 13.87
N HIS A 32 -19.85 16.34 13.27
CA HIS A 32 -18.86 15.53 13.99
C HIS A 32 -17.70 15.14 13.06
N PRO A 33 -16.46 14.93 13.56
CA PRO A 33 -15.33 14.50 12.73
C PRO A 33 -15.58 13.23 11.91
N HIS A 34 -16.33 12.27 12.44
CA HIS A 34 -16.67 11.05 11.69
C HIS A 34 -17.67 11.33 10.55
N TRP A 35 -18.58 12.29 10.73
CA TRP A 35 -19.45 12.76 9.65
C TRP A 35 -18.65 13.57 8.63
N ASP A 36 -17.67 14.37 9.08
CA ASP A 36 -16.76 15.11 8.20
C ASP A 36 -16.01 14.15 7.26
N GLU A 37 -15.46 13.07 7.80
CA GLU A 37 -14.75 12.07 7.01
C GLU A 37 -15.66 11.36 6.00
N ILE A 38 -16.79 10.81 6.45
CA ILE A 38 -17.69 10.02 5.59
C ILE A 38 -18.31 10.92 4.50
N CYS A 39 -18.89 12.06 4.89
CA CYS A 39 -19.51 12.98 3.94
C CYS A 39 -18.46 13.65 3.04
N GLY A 40 -17.26 13.91 3.55
CA GLY A 40 -16.13 14.41 2.77
C GLY A 40 -15.71 13.45 1.66
N GLN A 41 -15.59 12.16 1.97
CA GLN A 41 -15.32 11.12 0.97
C GLN A 41 -16.43 11.02 -0.08
N MET A 42 -17.70 11.13 0.33
CA MET A 42 -18.83 11.12 -0.61
C MET A 42 -18.84 12.34 -1.53
N LEU A 43 -18.47 13.52 -1.03
CA LEU A 43 -18.33 14.73 -1.86
C LEU A 43 -17.18 14.59 -2.86
N ASN A 44 -16.04 14.04 -2.45
CA ASN A 44 -14.91 13.75 -3.36
C ASN A 44 -15.33 12.77 -4.45
N SER A 45 -16.00 11.69 -4.06
CA SER A 45 -16.55 10.73 -5.02
C SER A 45 -17.53 11.41 -5.98
N GLY A 46 -18.40 12.30 -5.49
CA GLY A 46 -19.32 13.07 -6.32
C GLY A 46 -18.60 13.98 -7.31
N TYR A 47 -17.55 14.66 -6.89
CA TYR A 47 -16.70 15.48 -7.75
C TYR A 47 -16.06 14.67 -8.89
N TYR A 48 -15.42 13.54 -8.58
CA TYR A 48 -14.81 12.70 -9.61
C TYR A 48 -15.84 12.08 -10.55
N GLN A 49 -17.00 11.66 -10.02
CA GLN A 49 -18.11 11.17 -10.85
C GLN A 49 -18.65 12.26 -11.79
N LEU A 50 -18.70 13.51 -11.32
CA LEU A 50 -19.16 14.63 -12.13
C LEU A 50 -18.23 14.87 -13.32
N ILE A 51 -16.91 14.87 -13.08
CA ILE A 51 -15.90 15.03 -14.13
C ILE A 51 -16.00 13.89 -15.14
N ASP A 52 -15.96 12.64 -14.66
CA ASP A 52 -16.04 11.46 -15.54
C ASP A 52 -17.32 11.45 -16.38
N LYS A 53 -18.46 11.81 -15.78
CA LYS A 53 -19.74 11.92 -16.50
C LYS A 53 -19.72 13.04 -17.54
N SER A 54 -19.18 14.22 -17.20
CA SER A 54 -19.05 15.36 -18.11
C SER A 54 -18.19 15.00 -19.33
N ASP A 55 -17.02 14.40 -19.09
CA ASP A 55 -16.07 14.04 -20.14
C ASP A 55 -16.64 12.97 -21.09
N LYS A 56 -17.31 11.93 -20.54
CA LYS A 56 -18.00 10.91 -21.35
C LYS A 56 -19.12 11.52 -22.20
N LEU A 57 -19.89 12.45 -21.63
CA LEU A 57 -20.97 13.12 -22.33
C LEU A 57 -20.43 14.01 -23.45
N LEU A 58 -19.34 14.73 -23.22
CA LEU A 58 -18.68 15.57 -24.20
C LEU A 58 -18.11 14.74 -25.36
N MET A 59 -17.42 13.64 -25.06
CA MET A 59 -16.95 12.69 -26.07
C MET A 59 -18.09 12.13 -26.92
N ARG A 60 -19.23 11.82 -26.31
CA ARG A 60 -20.42 11.34 -27.03
C ARG A 60 -20.99 12.43 -27.94
N LEU A 61 -21.16 13.65 -27.43
CA LEU A 61 -21.68 14.79 -28.19
C LEU A 61 -20.77 15.14 -29.37
N GLN A 62 -19.46 15.20 -29.19
CA GLN A 62 -18.50 15.49 -30.26
C GLN A 62 -18.56 14.50 -31.42
N ARG A 63 -18.85 13.22 -31.14
CA ARG A 63 -19.04 12.19 -32.19
C ARG A 63 -20.37 12.33 -32.92
N LEU A 64 -21.41 12.78 -32.23
CA LEU A 64 -22.77 12.88 -32.78
C LEU A 64 -23.02 14.20 -33.51
N VAL A 65 -22.43 15.32 -33.05
CA VAL A 65 -22.65 16.66 -33.62
C VAL A 65 -22.21 16.77 -35.08
N GLN A 66 -21.22 15.98 -35.50
CA GLN A 66 -20.81 15.89 -36.90
C GLN A 66 -21.92 15.32 -37.80
N LYS A 67 -22.86 14.56 -37.24
CA LYS A 67 -23.95 13.88 -37.94
C LYS A 67 -25.29 14.59 -37.74
N ASP A 68 -25.47 15.27 -36.61
CA ASP A 68 -26.70 15.98 -36.26
C ASP A 68 -26.41 17.42 -35.80
N PRO A 69 -26.65 18.42 -36.68
CA PRO A 69 -26.51 19.83 -36.34
C PRO A 69 -27.41 20.29 -35.17
N GLY A 70 -28.50 19.58 -34.85
CA GLY A 70 -29.36 19.91 -33.71
C GLY A 70 -28.64 19.83 -32.35
N LEU A 71 -27.50 19.14 -32.31
CA LEU A 71 -26.69 18.94 -31.10
C LEU A 71 -25.65 20.04 -30.84
N TYR A 72 -25.55 21.07 -31.70
CA TYR A 72 -24.64 22.20 -31.47
C TYR A 72 -24.94 22.93 -30.16
N TYR A 73 -26.22 23.16 -29.84
CA TYR A 73 -26.60 23.85 -28.60
C TYR A 73 -26.24 23.04 -27.34
N PRO A 74 -26.65 21.77 -27.18
CA PRO A 74 -26.20 20.92 -26.06
C PRO A 74 -24.68 20.83 -25.92
N THR A 75 -23.96 20.78 -27.05
CA THR A 75 -22.48 20.78 -27.07
C THR A 75 -21.90 22.09 -26.55
N SER A 76 -22.46 23.22 -26.97
CA SER A 76 -22.05 24.56 -26.50
C SER A 76 -22.31 24.72 -25.00
N VAL A 77 -23.49 24.33 -24.52
CA VAL A 77 -23.83 24.37 -23.09
C VAL A 77 -22.86 23.51 -22.27
N LEU A 78 -22.58 22.27 -22.69
CA LEU A 78 -21.64 21.40 -21.98
C LEU A 78 -20.22 21.98 -21.96
N THR A 79 -19.79 22.56 -23.08
CA THR A 79 -18.48 23.23 -23.17
C THR A 79 -18.40 24.41 -22.20
N ASN A 80 -19.46 25.21 -22.09
CA ASN A 80 -19.52 26.33 -21.14
C ASN A 80 -19.50 25.83 -19.69
N ILE A 81 -20.19 24.74 -19.37
CA ILE A 81 -20.13 24.11 -18.05
C ILE A 81 -18.69 23.66 -17.73
N GLN A 82 -18.00 23.01 -18.68
CA GLN A 82 -16.62 22.59 -18.48
C GLN A 82 -15.71 23.79 -18.18
N VAL A 83 -15.78 24.83 -19.01
CA VAL A 83 -14.88 25.99 -18.93
C VAL A 83 -15.18 26.89 -17.72
N HIS A 84 -16.46 27.15 -17.45
CA HIS A 84 -16.86 28.18 -16.48
C HIS A 84 -17.29 27.63 -15.13
N ILE A 85 -17.49 26.32 -15.00
CA ILE A 85 -17.83 25.68 -13.73
C ILE A 85 -16.74 24.71 -13.32
N LEU A 86 -16.50 23.65 -14.10
CA LEU A 86 -15.59 22.57 -13.69
C LEU A 86 -14.13 23.05 -13.59
N ASN A 87 -13.63 23.75 -14.61
CA ASN A 87 -12.26 24.28 -14.59
C ASN A 87 -12.03 25.31 -13.49
N GLN A 88 -13.07 26.02 -13.03
CA GLN A 88 -12.94 27.00 -11.94
C GLN A 88 -12.64 26.32 -10.60
N VAL A 89 -13.20 25.13 -10.37
CA VAL A 89 -13.03 24.37 -9.13
C VAL A 89 -11.92 23.32 -9.21
N ASP A 90 -11.36 23.08 -10.40
CA ASP A 90 -10.25 22.13 -10.63
C ASP A 90 -8.95 22.54 -9.92
N VAL A 91 -8.83 23.81 -9.50
CA VAL A 91 -7.75 24.29 -8.61
C VAL A 91 -7.62 23.47 -7.32
N MET A 92 -8.70 22.84 -6.87
CA MET A 92 -8.73 22.02 -5.66
C MET A 92 -8.21 20.59 -5.90
N ARG A 93 -8.10 20.15 -7.16
CA ARG A 93 -7.89 18.74 -7.52
C ARG A 93 -6.65 18.12 -6.90
N ALA A 94 -5.54 18.85 -6.87
CA ALA A 94 -4.30 18.35 -6.26
C ALA A 94 -4.49 17.97 -4.78
N ALA A 95 -5.21 18.80 -4.00
CA ALA A 95 -5.50 18.53 -2.61
C ALA A 95 -6.47 17.33 -2.42
N LEU A 96 -7.41 17.15 -3.36
CA LEU A 96 -8.34 16.02 -3.35
C LEU A 96 -7.65 14.69 -3.70
N ASP A 97 -6.82 14.68 -4.74
CA ASP A 97 -6.11 13.50 -5.24
C ASP A 97 -5.13 12.94 -4.18
N GLU A 98 -4.51 13.84 -3.41
CA GLU A 98 -3.61 13.48 -2.31
C GLU A 98 -4.33 13.14 -1.00
N GLY A 99 -5.67 13.24 -0.96
CA GLY A 99 -6.48 12.95 0.22
C GLY A 99 -6.30 13.93 1.38
N VAL A 100 -5.77 15.12 1.09
CA VAL A 100 -5.43 16.15 2.08
C VAL A 100 -6.65 17.00 2.48
N GLY A 101 -7.66 17.01 1.63
CA GLY A 101 -8.93 17.67 1.88
C GLY A 101 -10.09 16.99 1.14
N CYS A 102 -11.23 17.66 1.18
CA CYS A 102 -12.40 17.24 0.42
C CYS A 102 -13.13 18.42 -0.20
N PHE A 103 -13.91 18.12 -1.25
CA PHE A 103 -14.66 19.10 -2.02
C PHE A 103 -15.76 19.73 -1.14
N PRO A 104 -15.71 21.04 -0.83
CA PRO A 104 -16.61 21.62 0.16
C PRO A 104 -17.93 22.14 -0.43
N TYR A 105 -18.02 22.29 -1.76
CA TYR A 105 -19.10 23.03 -2.40
C TYR A 105 -20.25 22.13 -2.90
N GLY A 106 -20.95 21.47 -1.99
CA GLY A 106 -22.02 20.51 -2.34
C GLY A 106 -23.07 21.06 -3.32
N ILE A 107 -23.52 22.31 -3.16
CA ILE A 107 -24.46 22.96 -4.08
C ILE A 107 -23.99 23.01 -5.54
N LEU A 108 -22.67 23.11 -5.78
CA LEU A 108 -22.12 23.09 -7.14
C LEU A 108 -22.30 21.70 -7.76
N LEU A 109 -22.05 20.64 -6.99
CA LEU A 109 -22.26 19.27 -7.47
C LEU A 109 -23.74 19.05 -7.81
N ASP A 110 -24.66 19.39 -6.91
CA ASP A 110 -26.10 19.21 -7.12
C ASP A 110 -26.59 19.89 -8.41
N LYS A 111 -26.23 21.17 -8.58
CA LYS A 111 -26.66 21.95 -9.75
C LYS A 111 -26.01 21.45 -11.04
N THR A 112 -24.72 21.14 -11.04
CA THR A 112 -24.02 20.70 -12.25
C THR A 112 -24.46 19.30 -12.68
N PHE A 113 -24.72 18.37 -11.75
CA PHE A 113 -25.35 17.09 -12.10
C PHE A 113 -26.75 17.29 -12.71
N GLY A 114 -27.52 18.26 -12.20
CA GLY A 114 -28.79 18.67 -12.79
C GLY A 114 -28.63 19.11 -14.26
N PHE A 115 -27.63 19.93 -14.57
CA PHE A 115 -27.33 20.33 -15.94
C PHE A 115 -26.91 19.17 -16.83
N LEU A 116 -26.03 18.28 -16.36
CA LEU A 116 -25.63 17.10 -17.14
C LEU A 116 -26.83 16.22 -17.49
N LYS A 117 -27.78 16.07 -16.57
CA LYS A 117 -29.03 15.33 -16.83
C LYS A 117 -29.89 16.04 -17.88
N GLN A 118 -30.05 17.36 -17.80
CA GLN A 118 -30.80 18.13 -18.81
C GLN A 118 -30.17 17.99 -20.20
N ILE A 119 -28.84 18.00 -20.30
CA ILE A 119 -28.11 17.80 -21.56
C ILE A 119 -28.32 16.37 -22.09
N GLU A 120 -28.24 15.35 -21.23
CA GLU A 120 -28.58 13.97 -21.61
C GLU A 120 -30.01 13.84 -22.14
N ASP A 121 -30.98 14.49 -21.49
CA ASP A 121 -32.37 14.51 -21.90
C ASP A 121 -32.56 15.22 -23.25
N MET A 122 -31.83 16.32 -23.50
CA MET A 122 -31.82 16.99 -24.81
C MET A 122 -31.31 16.09 -25.92
N ILE A 123 -30.23 15.33 -25.66
CA ILE A 123 -29.66 14.39 -26.64
C ILE A 123 -30.64 13.26 -26.96
N ASN A 124 -31.32 12.72 -25.95
CA ASN A 124 -32.19 11.55 -26.14
C ASN A 124 -33.59 11.92 -26.67
N SER A 125 -34.15 13.07 -26.27
CA SER A 125 -35.50 13.50 -26.64
C SER A 125 -35.55 14.42 -27.85
N GLY A 126 -34.42 15.02 -28.24
CA GLY A 126 -34.33 16.02 -29.31
C GLY A 126 -34.98 17.37 -28.97
N LYS A 127 -35.55 17.53 -27.77
CA LYS A 127 -36.17 18.79 -27.32
C LYS A 127 -35.12 19.67 -26.65
N GLN A 128 -34.84 20.83 -27.25
CA GLN A 128 -33.97 21.81 -26.64
C GLN A 128 -34.66 22.43 -25.42
N THR A 129 -33.95 22.46 -24.29
CA THR A 129 -34.37 23.12 -23.06
C THR A 129 -33.30 24.16 -22.73
N ASP A 130 -33.72 25.35 -22.33
CA ASP A 130 -32.78 26.40 -21.94
C ASP A 130 -32.11 26.05 -20.61
N VAL A 131 -30.78 26.11 -20.57
CA VAL A 131 -29.97 25.76 -19.40
C VAL A 131 -29.26 27.02 -18.89
N SER A 132 -29.72 27.54 -17.75
CA SER A 132 -29.11 28.71 -17.11
C SER A 132 -27.86 28.34 -16.29
N TRP A 133 -26.75 28.06 -16.98
CA TRP A 133 -25.48 27.69 -16.36
C TRP A 133 -24.72 28.91 -15.77
N GLU A 134 -25.01 30.13 -16.21
CA GLU A 134 -24.30 31.35 -15.86
C GLU A 134 -24.37 31.64 -14.36
N SER A 135 -25.53 31.41 -13.74
CA SER A 135 -25.71 31.59 -12.30
C SER A 135 -24.80 30.67 -11.47
N VAL A 136 -24.53 29.47 -11.98
CA VAL A 136 -23.64 28.48 -11.33
C VAL A 136 -22.18 28.77 -11.65
N ALA A 137 -21.87 29.31 -12.83
CA ALA A 137 -20.52 29.81 -13.14
C ALA A 137 -20.09 30.92 -12.16
N VAL A 138 -21.00 31.82 -11.78
CA VAL A 138 -20.71 32.84 -10.75
C VAL A 138 -20.41 32.18 -9.39
N LEU A 139 -21.16 31.13 -9.02
CA LEU A 139 -20.90 30.37 -7.79
C LEU A 139 -19.56 29.64 -7.85
N ALA A 140 -19.21 29.04 -8.99
CA ALA A 140 -17.95 28.34 -9.20
C ALA A 140 -16.75 29.30 -9.12
N LYS A 141 -16.89 30.51 -9.70
CA LYS A 141 -15.88 31.56 -9.56
C LYS A 141 -15.70 31.99 -8.10
N ARG A 142 -16.79 32.15 -7.34
CA ARG A 142 -16.73 32.46 -5.89
C ARG A 142 -16.06 31.33 -5.10
N ALA A 143 -16.36 30.08 -5.43
CA ALA A 143 -15.72 28.90 -4.86
C ALA A 143 -14.21 28.87 -5.15
N SER A 144 -13.81 29.22 -6.37
CA SER A 144 -12.39 29.32 -6.75
C SER A 144 -11.66 30.42 -5.95
N MET A 145 -12.27 31.60 -5.79
CA MET A 145 -11.70 32.68 -4.98
C MET A 145 -11.59 32.29 -3.51
N HIS A 146 -12.65 31.73 -2.92
CA HIS A 146 -12.62 31.25 -1.53
C HIS A 146 -11.54 30.18 -1.32
N TYR A 147 -11.30 29.30 -2.30
CA TYR A 147 -10.19 28.36 -2.21
C TYR A 147 -8.85 29.08 -2.10
N LYS A 148 -8.56 29.99 -3.04
CA LYS A 148 -7.30 30.72 -3.10
C LYS A 148 -7.06 31.58 -1.86
N ASP A 149 -8.09 32.31 -1.43
CA ASP A 149 -7.95 33.29 -0.36
C ASP A 149 -7.90 32.64 1.04
N ASN A 150 -8.57 31.50 1.24
CA ASN A 150 -8.78 30.93 2.58
C ASN A 150 -8.19 29.53 2.79
N LEU A 151 -8.08 28.72 1.73
CA LEU A 151 -7.77 27.30 1.85
C LEU A 151 -6.41 26.92 1.23
N GLU A 152 -5.96 27.61 0.19
CA GLU A 152 -4.78 27.25 -0.60
C GLU A 152 -3.54 27.07 0.28
N GLY A 153 -3.21 28.05 1.13
CA GLY A 153 -2.06 27.94 2.03
C GLY A 153 -2.13 26.75 3.01
N ILE A 154 -3.33 26.45 3.54
CA ILE A 154 -3.53 25.31 4.44
C ILE A 154 -3.38 23.99 3.67
N MET A 155 -3.87 23.93 2.44
CA MET A 155 -3.76 22.74 1.60
C MET A 155 -2.32 22.50 1.16
N GLU A 156 -1.59 23.54 0.78
CA GLU A 156 -0.16 23.45 0.43
C GLU A 156 0.69 22.95 1.59
N GLU A 157 0.47 23.46 2.80
CA GLU A 157 1.17 23.00 4.00
C GLU A 157 0.94 21.50 4.24
N ARG A 158 -0.34 21.08 4.22
CA ARG A 158 -0.70 19.67 4.42
C ARG A 158 -0.23 18.76 3.28
N LEU A 159 -0.19 19.25 2.04
CA LEU A 159 0.40 18.54 0.90
C LEU A 159 1.91 18.32 1.13
N GLY A 160 2.62 19.34 1.60
CA GLY A 160 4.03 19.23 1.97
C GLY A 160 4.28 18.25 3.12
N GLU A 161 3.39 18.18 4.12
CA GLU A 161 3.43 17.16 5.17
C GLU A 161 3.18 15.75 4.65
N SER A 162 2.14 15.55 3.82
CA SER A 162 1.83 14.26 3.20
C SER A 162 3.01 13.73 2.38
N ALA A 163 3.65 14.60 1.59
CA ALA A 163 4.85 14.24 0.83
C ALA A 163 6.01 13.80 1.74
N ARG A 164 6.27 14.53 2.83
CA ARG A 164 7.31 14.18 3.83
C ARG A 164 7.02 12.85 4.51
N LEU A 165 5.77 12.61 4.90
CA LEU A 165 5.34 11.35 5.51
C LEU A 165 5.51 10.16 4.56
N LYS A 166 5.11 10.30 3.29
CA LYS A 166 5.31 9.25 2.27
C LYS A 166 6.80 8.95 2.05
N ALA A 167 7.64 9.98 2.03
CA ALA A 167 9.09 9.81 1.93
C ALA A 167 9.67 9.08 3.16
N ALA A 168 9.25 9.47 4.38
CA ALA A 168 9.66 8.81 5.62
C ALA A 168 9.22 7.33 5.65
N HIS A 169 7.97 7.03 5.29
CA HIS A 169 7.48 5.65 5.18
C HIS A 169 8.29 4.82 4.17
N LYS A 170 8.69 5.42 3.04
CA LYS A 170 9.54 4.74 2.06
C LYS A 170 10.92 4.41 2.63
N LEU A 171 11.53 5.32 3.39
CA LEU A 171 12.80 5.07 4.07
C LEU A 171 12.68 3.94 5.09
N ILE A 172 11.67 3.99 5.97
CA ILE A 172 11.41 2.94 6.97
C ILE A 172 11.25 1.57 6.29
N ARG A 173 10.56 1.51 5.14
CA ARG A 173 10.39 0.26 4.38
C ARG A 173 11.72 -0.26 3.82
N LEU A 174 12.59 0.62 3.34
CA LEU A 174 13.92 0.25 2.88
C LEU A 174 14.79 -0.26 4.04
N ASP A 175 14.73 0.39 5.21
CA ASP A 175 15.44 -0.06 6.40
C ASP A 175 14.98 -1.45 6.84
N SER A 176 13.67 -1.71 6.84
CA SER A 176 13.12 -3.04 7.12
C SER A 176 13.66 -4.10 6.17
N PHE A 177 13.70 -3.79 4.86
CA PHE A 177 14.25 -4.71 3.86
C PHE A 177 15.75 -4.98 4.05
N LEU A 178 16.54 -3.97 4.42
CA LEU A 178 17.97 -4.13 4.72
C LEU A 178 18.21 -5.00 5.95
N VAL A 179 17.39 -4.83 6.99
CA VAL A 179 17.43 -5.66 8.20
C VAL A 179 17.11 -7.12 7.85
N GLU A 180 16.02 -7.37 7.11
CA GLU A 180 15.65 -8.73 6.68
C GLU A 180 16.78 -9.40 5.88
N THR A 181 17.39 -8.68 4.94
CA THR A 181 18.52 -9.18 4.13
C THR A 181 19.73 -9.52 5.01
N SER A 182 20.02 -8.68 6.00
CA SER A 182 21.14 -8.88 6.93
C SER A 182 20.90 -10.08 7.84
N VAL A 183 19.68 -10.25 8.35
CA VAL A 183 19.27 -11.41 9.15
C VAL A 183 19.39 -12.69 8.34
N GLN A 184 18.88 -12.72 7.10
CA GLN A 184 19.00 -13.90 6.22
C GLN A 184 20.47 -14.27 5.95
N LYS A 185 21.35 -13.28 5.76
CA LYS A 185 22.78 -13.53 5.59
C LYS A 185 23.39 -14.14 6.86
N MET A 186 23.08 -13.58 8.04
CA MET A 186 23.56 -14.11 9.32
C MET A 186 23.04 -15.53 9.58
N GLU A 187 21.77 -15.82 9.28
CA GLU A 187 21.20 -17.16 9.42
C GLU A 187 21.92 -18.17 8.52
N LYS A 188 22.22 -17.79 7.27
CA LYS A 188 22.96 -18.62 6.33
C LYS A 188 24.40 -18.87 6.77
N ASP A 189 25.08 -17.83 7.25
CA ASP A 189 26.45 -17.95 7.74
C ASP A 189 26.51 -18.81 9.01
N ASN A 190 25.55 -18.62 9.94
CA ASN A 190 25.44 -19.43 11.14
C ASN A 190 25.12 -20.90 10.84
N ALA A 191 24.28 -21.18 9.84
CA ALA A 191 24.01 -22.54 9.38
C ALA A 191 25.27 -23.22 8.85
N LYS A 192 26.08 -22.53 8.02
CA LYS A 192 27.36 -23.05 7.54
C LYS A 192 28.33 -23.33 8.70
N THR A 193 28.49 -22.38 9.62
CA THR A 193 29.38 -22.57 10.77
C THR A 193 28.96 -23.76 11.62
N ARG A 194 27.64 -23.97 11.80
CA ARG A 194 27.13 -25.16 12.51
C ARG A 194 27.47 -26.45 11.77
N ASP A 195 27.30 -26.47 10.46
CA ASP A 195 27.60 -27.64 9.63
C ASP A 195 29.11 -27.95 9.63
N ASP A 196 29.97 -26.92 9.58
CA ASP A 196 31.44 -27.05 9.69
C ASP A 196 31.86 -27.63 11.06
N ILE A 197 31.30 -27.12 12.16
CA ILE A 197 31.56 -27.64 13.52
C ILE A 197 31.13 -29.10 13.64
N MET A 198 29.96 -29.44 13.08
CA MET A 198 29.46 -30.81 13.11
C MET A 198 30.41 -31.75 12.34
N TRP A 199 30.88 -31.33 11.18
CA TRP A 199 31.86 -32.07 10.40
C TRP A 199 33.18 -32.26 11.16
N GLU A 200 33.71 -31.22 11.81
CA GLU A 200 34.91 -31.32 12.65
C GLU A 200 34.71 -32.27 13.84
N MET A 201 33.54 -32.23 14.49
CA MET A 201 33.22 -33.17 15.57
C MET A 201 33.24 -34.63 15.09
N GLU A 202 32.66 -34.92 13.92
CA GLU A 202 32.67 -36.26 13.34
C GLU A 202 34.10 -36.74 13.04
N GLN A 203 34.93 -35.88 12.45
CA GLN A 203 36.34 -36.18 12.21
C GLN A 203 37.11 -36.47 13.51
N LEU A 204 36.89 -35.66 14.54
CA LEU A 204 37.51 -35.86 15.85
C LEU A 204 37.04 -37.14 16.53
N GLN A 205 35.76 -37.51 16.39
CA GLN A 205 35.22 -38.77 16.90
C GLN A 205 35.89 -39.97 16.22
N GLN A 206 35.97 -39.98 14.89
CA GLN A 206 36.65 -41.04 14.12
C GLN A 206 38.13 -41.16 14.50
N SER A 207 38.83 -40.03 14.64
CA SER A 207 40.23 -39.98 15.08
C SER A 207 40.39 -40.57 16.50
N ASN A 208 39.51 -40.20 17.44
CA ASN A 208 39.53 -40.74 18.80
C ASN A 208 39.26 -42.25 18.84
N GLU A 209 38.33 -42.76 18.04
CA GLU A 209 38.07 -44.20 17.94
C GLU A 209 39.29 -44.96 17.44
N LYS A 210 39.97 -44.44 16.41
CA LYS A 210 41.22 -44.99 15.91
C LYS A 210 42.30 -45.01 16.99
N LEU A 211 42.53 -43.89 17.67
CA LEU A 211 43.49 -43.81 18.77
C LEU A 211 43.18 -44.80 19.91
N ARG A 212 41.91 -44.99 20.25
CA ARG A 212 41.49 -46.01 21.24
C ARG A 212 41.79 -47.43 20.77
N LYS A 213 41.66 -47.73 19.48
CA LYS A 213 42.03 -49.03 18.90
C LYS A 213 43.54 -49.23 18.98
N ASP A 214 44.31 -48.27 18.48
CA ASP A 214 45.78 -48.31 18.46
C ASP A 214 46.35 -48.46 19.89
N ASN A 215 45.79 -47.74 20.87
CA ASN A 215 46.19 -47.85 22.28
C ASN A 215 45.92 -49.26 22.85
N ARG A 216 44.80 -49.90 22.50
CA ARG A 216 44.51 -51.28 22.91
C ARG A 216 45.51 -52.27 22.30
N GLU A 217 45.85 -52.11 21.02
CA GLU A 217 46.83 -52.96 20.34
C GLU A 217 48.24 -52.80 20.94
N LEU A 218 48.66 -51.56 21.21
CA LEU A 218 49.93 -51.28 21.86
C LEU A 218 50.03 -51.92 23.25
N LYS A 219 48.97 -51.82 24.07
CA LYS A 219 48.92 -52.49 25.38
C LYS A 219 49.04 -54.01 25.27
N GLN A 220 48.38 -54.63 24.29
CA GLN A 220 48.50 -56.08 24.05
C GLN A 220 49.92 -56.47 23.62
N ASN A 221 50.54 -55.67 22.74
CA ASN A 221 51.90 -55.92 22.28
C ASN A 221 52.92 -55.73 23.42
N GLN A 222 52.73 -54.72 24.26
CA GLN A 222 53.53 -54.50 25.47
C GLN A 222 53.47 -55.73 26.38
N MET A 223 52.27 -56.22 26.72
CA MET A 223 52.11 -57.41 27.57
C MET A 223 52.81 -58.65 26.99
N LYS A 224 52.74 -58.85 25.67
CA LYS A 224 53.43 -59.97 25.00
C LYS A 224 54.96 -59.85 25.10
N LEU A 225 55.49 -58.63 24.99
CA LEU A 225 56.91 -58.37 25.12
C LEU A 225 57.38 -58.57 26.56
N GLU A 226 56.64 -58.06 27.55
CA GLU A 226 56.90 -58.28 28.98
C GLU A 226 56.93 -59.78 29.31
N ALA A 227 55.94 -60.56 28.85
CA ALA A 227 55.95 -62.02 29.06
C ALA A 227 57.15 -62.73 28.42
N ARG A 228 57.61 -62.27 27.25
CA ARG A 228 58.83 -62.82 26.61
C ARG A 228 60.09 -62.45 27.39
N ILE A 229 60.16 -61.22 27.92
CA ILE A 229 61.26 -60.77 28.78
C ILE A 229 61.30 -61.65 30.03
N ASP A 230 60.17 -61.89 30.71
CA ASP A 230 60.12 -62.75 31.90
C ASP A 230 60.63 -64.17 31.63
N ILE A 231 60.25 -64.77 30.49
CA ILE A 231 60.74 -66.09 30.07
C ILE A 231 62.25 -66.06 29.83
N LEU A 232 62.75 -65.03 29.14
CA LEU A 232 64.19 -64.88 28.91
C LEU A 232 64.95 -64.69 30.22
N GLU A 233 64.45 -63.86 31.13
CA GLU A 233 65.03 -63.67 32.46
C GLU A 233 65.08 -64.99 33.25
N GLN A 234 64.02 -65.80 33.22
CA GLN A 234 64.03 -67.12 33.85
C GLN A 234 65.07 -68.05 33.23
N LYS A 235 65.18 -68.07 31.90
CA LYS A 235 66.20 -68.86 31.20
C LYS A 235 67.60 -68.41 31.56
N PHE A 236 67.86 -67.10 31.60
CA PHE A 236 69.15 -66.55 32.04
C PHE A 236 69.46 -66.89 33.49
N LYS A 237 68.49 -66.75 34.41
CA LYS A 237 68.63 -67.18 35.82
C LYS A 237 68.95 -68.67 35.92
N THR A 238 68.33 -69.52 35.08
CA THR A 238 68.58 -70.96 35.05
C THR A 238 69.97 -71.27 34.52
N MET A 239 70.39 -70.64 33.42
CA MET A 239 71.74 -70.79 32.88
C MET A 239 72.80 -70.32 33.89
N ALA A 240 72.59 -69.18 34.54
CA ALA A 240 73.50 -68.67 35.57
C ALA A 240 73.70 -69.67 36.73
N ARG A 241 72.67 -70.43 37.12
CA ARG A 241 72.77 -71.50 38.13
C ARG A 241 73.48 -72.76 37.63
N LEU A 242 73.50 -73.01 36.32
CA LEU A 242 74.20 -74.15 35.73
C LEU A 242 75.70 -73.87 35.51
N PHE A 243 76.09 -72.59 35.47
CA PHE A 243 77.48 -72.13 35.36
C PHE A 243 78.11 -71.72 36.70
N SER A 244 77.38 -71.88 37.82
CA SER A 244 77.86 -71.68 39.20
C SER A 244 78.10 -73.02 39.88
#